data_AF-A0A5M8P5A3-F1
#
_entry.id   AF-A0A5M8P5A3-F1
#
_cell.length_a   1.000
_cell.length_b   1.000
_cell.length_c   1.000
_cell.angle_alpha   90.00
_cell.angle_beta   90.00
_cell.angle_gamma   90.00
#
_symmetry.space_group_name_H-M   'P 1'
#
loop_
_entity.id
_entity.type
_entity.pdbx_description
1 polymer ?
#
loop_
_entity_poly.entity_id
_entity_poly.type
_entity_poly.pdbx_seq_one_letter_code
_entity_poly.pdbx_strand_id
1 'polypeptide(L)'
;MRKLIGLFFLLLCFTACRDEDEIFIPEVVQVSIPEYTSIQGFYLLNEGNMGSNKSTLDYYNYETGEYNRNIFAFANPTVVKELGDVGNDIKIYGTKLYAVINCSNKVEVRMQ
;
A
#
# COMPACT_ATOMS: atom_id res chain seq x y z
N MET A 1 22.71 46.03 8.45
CA MET A 1 23.14 44.84 7.67
C MET A 1 23.03 43.53 8.46
N ARG A 2 23.62 43.36 9.67
CA ARG A 2 23.46 42.13 10.50
C ARG A 2 22.01 41.72 10.81
N LYS A 3 21.11 42.68 11.10
CA LYS A 3 19.67 42.39 11.36
C LYS A 3 18.91 41.88 10.12
N LEU A 4 19.34 42.28 8.92
CA LEU A 4 18.72 41.89 7.65
C LEU A 4 19.10 40.45 7.28
N ILE A 5 20.34 40.04 7.59
CA ILE A 5 20.84 38.67 7.41
C ILE A 5 20.09 37.68 8.32
N GLY A 6 19.82 38.07 9.57
CA GLY A 6 19.04 37.24 10.51
C GLY A 6 17.60 37.01 10.06
N LEU A 7 16.96 38.02 9.47
CA LEU A 7 15.59 37.90 8.94
C LEU A 7 15.51 37.01 7.70
N PHE A 8 16.55 37.04 6.84
CA PHE A 8 16.65 36.17 5.68
C PHE A 8 16.82 34.69 6.06
N PHE A 9 17.62 34.39 7.09
CA PHE A 9 17.77 33.03 7.63
C PHE A 9 16.48 32.50 8.29
N LEU A 10 15.68 33.37 8.91
CA LEU A 10 14.40 32.99 9.51
C LEU A 10 13.34 32.65 8.44
N LEU A 11 13.36 33.33 7.29
CA LEU A 11 12.44 33.03 6.17
C LEU A 11 12.71 31.67 5.52
N LEU A 12 13.97 31.21 5.50
CA LEU A 12 14.36 29.89 4.96
C LEU A 12 13.81 28.71 5.79
N CYS A 13 13.42 28.94 7.04
CA CYS A 13 12.85 27.88 7.89
C CYS A 13 11.38 27.55 7.55
N PHE A 14 10.69 28.39 6.76
CA PHE A 14 9.27 28.22 6.43
C PHE A 14 9.03 27.54 5.07
N THR A 15 10.08 27.17 4.32
CA THR A 15 9.93 26.52 3.00
C THR A 15 10.02 25.00 3.04
N ALA A 16 9.88 24.37 4.21
CA ALA A 16 9.80 22.93 4.34
C ALA A 16 8.40 22.42 3.96
N CYS A 17 7.99 22.61 2.70
CA CYS A 17 6.91 21.81 2.11
C CYS A 17 7.48 20.41 1.90
N ARG A 18 7.05 19.45 2.72
CA ARG A 18 7.23 18.03 2.40
C ARG A 18 6.22 17.72 1.31
N ASP A 19 6.68 17.21 0.17
CA ASP A 19 5.77 16.72 -0.86
C ASP A 19 4.80 15.73 -0.22
N GLU A 20 3.52 15.89 -0.53
CA GLU A 20 2.48 14.98 -0.10
C GLU A 20 2.77 13.62 -0.70
N ASP A 21 2.81 12.58 0.15
CA ASP A 21 3.12 11.25 -0.32
C ASP A 21 2.10 10.89 -1.44
N GLU A 22 2.53 10.37 -2.59
CA GLU A 22 1.65 9.99 -3.71
C GLU A 22 0.95 8.65 -3.41
N ILE A 23 -0.39 8.61 -3.31
CA ILE A 23 -1.12 7.34 -3.12
C ILE A 23 -1.36 6.74 -4.50
N PHE A 24 -0.79 5.56 -4.76
CA PHE A 24 -1.11 4.80 -5.96
C PHE A 24 -2.56 4.33 -5.89
N ILE A 25 -3.37 4.80 -6.84
CA ILE A 25 -4.75 4.36 -7.01
C ILE A 25 -4.70 2.94 -7.61
N PRO A 26 -5.45 1.97 -7.06
CA PRO A 26 -5.49 0.61 -7.60
C PRO A 26 -5.96 0.61 -9.05
N GLU A 27 -5.29 -0.17 -9.90
CA GLU A 27 -5.80 -0.46 -11.23
C GLU A 27 -6.93 -1.49 -11.10
N VAL A 28 -8.11 -1.17 -11.63
CA VAL A 28 -9.29 -2.04 -11.59
C VAL A 28 -9.52 -2.60 -12.98
N VAL A 29 -9.54 -3.93 -13.10
CA VAL A 29 -9.75 -4.64 -14.36
C VAL A 29 -10.94 -5.58 -14.23
N GLN A 30 -11.91 -5.46 -15.14
CA GLN A 30 -12.99 -6.44 -15.25
C GLN A 30 -12.43 -7.74 -15.84
N VAL A 31 -12.44 -8.83 -15.07
CA VAL A 31 -11.90 -10.13 -15.53
C VAL A 31 -12.97 -11.21 -15.66
N SER A 32 -14.14 -11.00 -15.05
CA SER A 32 -15.28 -11.92 -15.15
C SER A 32 -16.61 -11.17 -15.06
N ILE A 33 -17.71 -11.91 -15.16
CA ILE A 33 -19.03 -11.43 -14.72
C ILE A 33 -19.18 -11.63 -13.19
N PRO A 34 -20.09 -10.90 -12.54
CA PRO A 34 -20.49 -11.13 -11.15
C PRO A 34 -20.92 -12.56 -10.85
N GLU A 35 -20.42 -13.11 -9.74
CA GLU A 35 -20.79 -14.40 -9.19
C GLU A 35 -21.19 -14.26 -7.71
N TYR A 36 -22.39 -14.70 -7.37
CA TYR A 36 -22.94 -14.59 -6.01
C TYR A 36 -22.78 -15.92 -5.29
N THR A 37 -21.67 -16.09 -4.57
CA THR A 37 -21.37 -17.29 -3.78
C THR A 37 -21.23 -16.94 -2.29
N SER A 38 -20.97 -17.93 -1.44
CA SER A 38 -20.63 -17.67 -0.03
C SER A 38 -19.23 -17.06 0.16
N ILE A 39 -18.42 -17.02 -0.90
CA ILE A 39 -17.07 -16.45 -0.91
C ILE A 39 -17.14 -15.11 -1.64
N GLN A 40 -16.75 -14.03 -0.96
CA GLN A 40 -16.81 -12.66 -1.50
C GLN A 40 -15.66 -12.36 -2.47
N GLY A 41 -14.51 -12.99 -2.26
CA GLY A 41 -13.32 -12.70 -3.04
C GLY A 41 -12.11 -13.48 -2.55
N PHE A 42 -10.96 -13.14 -3.09
CA PHE A 42 -9.68 -13.58 -2.56
C PHE A 42 -8.63 -12.48 -2.67
N TYR A 43 -7.65 -12.56 -1.78
CA TYR A 43 -6.44 -11.74 -1.85
C TYR A 43 -5.32 -12.52 -2.53
N LEU A 44 -4.56 -11.86 -3.39
CA LEU A 44 -3.35 -12.42 -3.99
C LEU A 44 -2.14 -11.62 -3.50
N LEU A 45 -1.26 -12.29 -2.76
CA LEU A 45 0.03 -11.73 -2.39
C LEU A 45 1.03 -12.00 -3.51
N ASN A 46 1.53 -10.94 -4.13
CA ASN A 46 2.58 -11.03 -5.13
C ASN A 46 3.94 -10.89 -4.45
N GLU A 47 4.82 -11.86 -4.68
CA GLU A 47 6.14 -11.91 -4.06
C GLU A 47 6.96 -10.66 -4.38
N GLY A 48 7.05 -10.28 -5.66
CA GLY A 48 7.98 -9.26 -6.14
C GLY A 48 9.39 -9.83 -6.37
N ASN A 49 10.33 -8.98 -6.77
CA ASN A 49 11.72 -9.38 -6.94
C ASN A 49 12.52 -9.02 -5.68
N MET A 50 13.36 -9.95 -5.22
CA MET A 50 14.25 -9.72 -4.08
C MET A 50 15.16 -8.48 -4.29
N GLY A 51 15.20 -7.60 -3.30
CA GLY A 51 15.97 -6.36 -3.26
C GLY A 51 15.33 -5.19 -4.02
N SER A 52 14.08 -5.31 -4.48
CA SER A 52 13.42 -4.28 -5.28
C SER A 52 12.30 -3.53 -4.56
N ASN A 53 11.82 -4.03 -3.42
CA ASN A 53 10.70 -3.45 -2.67
C ASN A 53 9.40 -3.38 -3.48
N LYS A 54 9.10 -4.43 -4.26
CA LYS A 54 7.98 -4.48 -5.22
C LYS A 54 6.98 -5.60 -4.95
N SER A 55 6.88 -6.08 -3.71
CA SER A 55 5.74 -6.92 -3.34
C SER A 55 4.45 -6.10 -3.43
N THR A 56 3.37 -6.71 -3.92
CA THR A 56 2.05 -6.07 -3.97
C THR A 56 0.99 -7.00 -3.40
N LEU A 57 -0.12 -6.40 -2.98
CA LEU A 57 -1.32 -7.13 -2.62
C LEU A 57 -2.44 -6.74 -3.57
N ASP A 58 -3.07 -7.74 -4.17
CA ASP A 58 -4.22 -7.57 -5.05
C ASP A 58 -5.46 -8.17 -4.39
N TYR A 59 -6.64 -7.75 -4.86
CA TYR A 59 -7.93 -8.29 -4.43
C TYR A 59 -8.87 -8.51 -5.60
N TYR A 60 -9.43 -9.71 -5.67
CA TYR A 60 -10.47 -10.04 -6.62
C TYR A 60 -11.82 -10.13 -5.92
N ASN A 61 -12.82 -9.43 -6.47
CA ASN A 61 -14.19 -9.40 -5.96
C ASN A 61 -15.12 -10.24 -6.84
N TYR A 62 -15.67 -11.33 -6.29
CA TYR A 62 -16.64 -12.16 -7.02
C TYR A 62 -17.95 -11.41 -7.30
N GLU A 63 -18.40 -10.53 -6.41
CA GLU A 63 -19.68 -9.82 -6.54
C GLU A 63 -19.68 -8.82 -7.70
N THR A 64 -18.52 -8.29 -8.08
CA THR A 64 -18.38 -7.35 -9.21
C THR A 64 -17.68 -7.96 -10.42
N GLY A 65 -16.90 -9.03 -10.24
CA GLY A 65 -16.03 -9.58 -11.28
C GLY A 65 -14.77 -8.75 -11.54
N GLU A 66 -14.43 -7.85 -10.63
CA GLU A 66 -13.31 -6.91 -10.73
C GLU A 66 -12.06 -7.43 -10.02
N TYR A 67 -10.92 -7.29 -10.68
CA TYR A 67 -9.60 -7.53 -10.13
C TYR A 67 -8.91 -6.19 -9.85
N ASN A 68 -8.59 -5.95 -8.57
CA ASN A 68 -7.99 -4.70 -8.08
C ASN A 68 -6.50 -4.95 -7.79
N ARG A 69 -5.62 -4.25 -8.50
CA ARG A 69 -4.17 -4.39 -8.35
C ARG A 69 -3.60 -3.40 -7.34
N ASN A 70 -2.64 -3.87 -6.55
CA ASN A 70 -1.82 -3.06 -5.64
C ASN A 70 -2.65 -2.23 -4.64
N ILE A 71 -3.56 -2.89 -3.94
CA ILE A 71 -4.54 -2.25 -3.04
C ILE A 71 -3.95 -1.79 -1.70
N PHE A 72 -2.72 -2.14 -1.37
CA PHE A 72 -2.16 -1.93 -0.03
C PHE A 72 -2.10 -0.46 0.39
N ALA A 73 -1.53 0.40 -0.46
CA ALA A 73 -1.40 1.83 -0.20
C ALA A 73 -2.77 2.52 -0.09
N PHE A 74 -3.72 2.09 -0.92
CA PHE A 74 -5.09 2.61 -0.92
C PHE A 74 -5.85 2.23 0.35
N ALA A 75 -5.71 0.98 0.79
CA ALA A 75 -6.32 0.49 2.03
C ALA A 75 -5.65 1.07 3.29
N ASN A 76 -4.38 1.50 3.20
CA ASN A 76 -3.63 2.04 4.33
C ASN A 76 -2.96 3.39 4.00
N PRO A 77 -3.73 4.47 3.82
CA PRO A 77 -3.20 5.75 3.34
C PRO A 77 -2.25 6.46 4.32
N THR A 78 -2.21 6.00 5.58
CA THR A 78 -1.43 6.62 6.67
C THR A 78 -0.11 5.91 6.97
N VAL A 79 0.20 4.81 6.28
CA VAL A 79 1.45 4.05 6.45
C VAL A 79 2.34 4.16 5.21
N VAL A 80 3.56 3.64 5.30
CA VAL A 80 4.46 3.52 4.13
C VAL A 80 3.73 2.75 3.02
N LYS A 81 3.73 3.31 1.82
CA LYS A 81 2.84 2.89 0.73
C LYS A 81 3.27 1.61 0.04
N GLU A 82 4.53 1.26 0.22
CA GLU A 82 5.10 0.01 -0.27
C GLU A 82 4.80 -1.09 0.75
N LEU A 83 4.31 -2.23 0.25
CA LEU A 83 4.06 -3.38 1.10
C LEU A 83 5.37 -3.94 1.67
N GLY A 84 6.38 -4.05 0.81
CA GLY A 84 7.74 -4.44 1.13
C GLY A 84 8.41 -5.18 -0.03
N ASP A 85 9.43 -5.99 0.29
CA ASP A 85 10.30 -6.63 -0.71
C ASP A 85 9.76 -7.94 -1.26
N VAL A 86 9.71 -8.98 -0.43
CA VAL A 86 9.38 -10.35 -0.85
C VAL A 86 8.17 -10.85 -0.07
N GLY A 87 6.98 -10.82 -0.69
CA GLY A 87 5.76 -11.36 -0.10
C GLY A 87 5.82 -12.88 0.01
N ASN A 88 5.90 -13.42 1.24
CA ASN A 88 6.19 -14.85 1.46
C ASN A 88 4.96 -15.67 1.84
N ASP A 89 4.09 -15.16 2.71
CA ASP A 89 2.87 -15.87 3.14
C ASP A 89 1.76 -14.88 3.51
N ILE A 90 0.51 -15.30 3.35
CA ILE A 90 -0.67 -14.51 3.69
C ILE A 90 -1.76 -15.36 4.32
N LYS A 91 -2.41 -14.83 5.35
CA LYS A 91 -3.52 -15.51 6.02
C LYS A 91 -4.53 -14.54 6.60
N ILE A 92 -5.81 -14.89 6.48
CA ILE A 92 -6.89 -14.24 7.22
C ILE A 92 -7.04 -14.94 8.57
N TYR A 93 -7.01 -14.18 9.66
CA TYR A 93 -7.32 -14.66 11.01
C TYR A 93 -8.26 -13.69 11.70
N GLY A 94 -9.48 -14.17 11.99
CA GLY A 94 -10.57 -13.33 12.46
C GLY A 94 -10.95 -12.28 11.40
N THR A 95 -10.96 -11.01 11.80
CA THR A 95 -11.26 -9.87 10.91
C THR A 95 -10.02 -9.21 10.33
N LYS A 96 -8.84 -9.86 10.39
CA LYS A 96 -7.57 -9.27 9.97
C LYS A 96 -6.86 -10.15 8.96
N LEU A 97 -6.29 -9.50 7.95
CA LEU A 97 -5.34 -10.08 7.00
C LEU A 97 -3.92 -9.88 7.54
N TYR A 98 -3.13 -10.95 7.57
CA TYR A 98 -1.74 -10.98 7.99
C TYR A 98 -0.88 -11.34 6.79
N ALA A 99 0.15 -10.54 6.52
CA ALA A 99 1.12 -10.82 5.47
C ALA A 99 2.55 -10.84 6.05
N VAL A 100 3.31 -11.88 5.71
CA VAL A 100 4.72 -12.01 6.07
C VAL A 100 5.55 -11.52 4.89
N ILE A 101 6.29 -10.43 5.10
CA ILE A 101 7.12 -9.81 4.06
C ILE A 101 8.60 -10.02 4.41
N ASN A 102 9.22 -10.94 3.67
CA ASN A 102 10.63 -11.29 3.79
C ASN A 102 11.53 -10.19 3.19
N CYS A 103 12.81 -10.19 3.57
CA CYS A 103 13.80 -9.15 3.25
C CYS A 103 13.41 -7.73 3.69
N SER A 104 12.29 -7.57 4.40
CA SER A 104 11.85 -6.32 5.03
C SER A 104 11.78 -6.42 6.57
N ASN A 105 12.06 -7.60 7.16
CA ASN A 105 11.90 -7.89 8.59
C ASN A 105 10.55 -7.42 9.16
N LYS A 106 9.48 -7.57 8.37
CA LYS A 106 8.18 -6.94 8.63
C LYS A 106 7.08 -7.99 8.62
N VAL A 107 6.24 -7.97 9.66
CA VAL A 107 4.92 -8.61 9.65
C VAL A 107 3.90 -7.48 9.57
N GLU A 108 3.20 -7.39 8.45
CA GLU A 108 2.20 -6.35 8.24
C GLU A 108 0.83 -6.84 8.75
N VAL A 109 0.16 -6.00 9.54
CA VAL A 109 -1.08 -6.35 10.22
C VAL A 109 -2.06 -5.19 10.10
N ARG A 110 -2.78 -5.09 8.98
CA ARG A 110 -4.13 -4.48 8.85
C ARG A 110 -4.71 -4.80 7.47
N MET A 111 -6.01 -5.13 7.43
CA MET A 111 -6.97 -4.57 6.47
C MET A 111 -8.35 -4.57 7.14
N GLN A 112 -8.90 -3.38 7.37
CA GLN A 112 -10.33 -3.11 7.51
C GLN A 112 -10.68 -2.03 6.49
#